data_AF-A0A660V1S8-F1
#
_entry.id   AF-A0A660V1S8-F1
#
_cell.length_a   1.000
_cell.length_b   1.000
_cell.length_c   1.000
_cell.angle_alpha   90.00
_cell.angle_beta   90.00
_cell.angle_gamma   90.00
#
_symmetry.space_group_name_H-M   'P 1'
#
loop_
_entity.id
_entity.type
_entity.pdbx_description
1 polymer ?
#
loop_
_entity_poly.entity_id
_entity_poly.type
_entity_poly.pdbx_seq_one_letter_code
_entity_poly.pdbx_strand_id
1 'polypeptide(L)'
;MNGKIQRTGVLILISVSVLVTVSKAVSTKRIDAVRQKALLNKEVLEDADFEMIDAFWEEALAELLLAEDLSEIVRIRSQIFACRGNDEPCQYSVGFIASAKKHLTSAFDEVQSWEADQRKIWVERNLIILTAQLANAELVEFGMRMIGHENTTVRYWAVKALTNSGIVRYLNSPDFSDAELAVRIIGQLETTVNKETHPEIISLIATFAGQVDEPLAEQLFTKIVDLRTQAYENWTVKYELMDAKLLISLGNEILSQESQQTRAELGRKFAQLYSYVMQRYILGEGVLNDASKQQLASVLVEVEQSVLGKLLGITQSTIRKFFEKMLTKKTVEQKDYSALEREHDSLLGSAAGKGYLPVALNFDYGKNPDNTAKTSPKKLGPPPSKQGEGEAAAAETGAAETSG
;
A
#
# COMPACT_ATOMS: atom_id res chain seq x y z
N MET A 1 77.67 -3.56 53.14
CA MET A 1 77.72 -4.00 51.72
C MET A 1 76.30 -3.99 51.17
N ASN A 2 76.15 -3.45 49.97
CA ASN A 2 74.91 -3.00 49.34
C ASN A 2 73.82 -4.06 49.22
N GLY A 3 72.59 -3.70 49.61
CA GLY A 3 71.37 -4.45 49.34
C GLY A 3 70.20 -3.50 49.11
N LYS A 4 70.03 -3.05 47.87
CA LYS A 4 68.80 -2.41 47.37
C LYS A 4 67.71 -3.48 47.30
N ILE A 5 66.53 -3.23 47.88
CA ILE A 5 65.29 -3.90 47.47
C ILE A 5 64.24 -2.83 47.20
N GLN A 6 63.83 -2.81 45.94
CA GLN A 6 62.90 -1.89 45.31
C GLN A 6 61.47 -2.07 45.85
N ARG A 7 60.75 -0.95 45.95
CA ARG A 7 59.30 -0.92 46.18
C ARG A 7 58.58 -1.38 44.91
N THR A 8 57.85 -2.49 45.02
CA THR A 8 56.97 -3.01 43.98
C THR A 8 55.68 -2.18 43.96
N GLY A 9 55.54 -1.30 42.97
CA GLY A 9 54.25 -0.71 42.61
C GLY A 9 53.52 -1.67 41.67
N VAL A 10 52.38 -2.19 42.10
CA VAL A 10 51.49 -2.99 41.25
C VAL A 10 50.65 -2.03 40.42
N LEU A 11 50.93 -1.95 39.12
CA LEU A 11 50.11 -1.26 38.14
C LEU A 11 49.12 -2.27 37.57
N ILE A 12 47.85 -2.18 37.98
CA ILE A 12 46.77 -2.99 37.39
C ILE A 12 46.39 -2.33 36.06
N LEU A 13 46.90 -2.88 34.95
CA LEU A 13 46.41 -2.58 33.60
C LEU A 13 45.09 -3.32 33.41
N ILE A 14 43.97 -2.61 33.55
CA ILE A 14 42.67 -3.08 33.07
C ILE A 14 42.65 -2.85 31.57
N SER A 15 43.04 -3.86 30.80
CA SER A 15 42.81 -3.90 29.36
C SER A 15 41.32 -4.10 29.10
N VAL A 16 40.59 -2.99 28.97
CA VAL A 16 39.25 -3.00 28.37
C VAL A 16 39.44 -3.22 26.88
N SER A 17 39.33 -4.48 26.44
CA SER A 17 39.21 -4.80 25.02
C SER A 17 37.86 -4.28 24.52
N VAL A 18 37.84 -3.04 24.05
CA VAL A 18 36.77 -2.54 23.18
C VAL A 18 36.89 -3.36 21.89
N LEU A 19 36.02 -4.35 21.72
CA LEU A 19 35.76 -4.93 20.41
C LEU A 19 35.17 -3.81 19.56
N VAL A 20 36.03 -3.12 18.83
CA VAL A 20 35.61 -2.30 17.70
C VAL A 20 35.16 -3.29 16.64
N THR A 21 33.85 -3.53 16.56
CA THR A 21 33.20 -4.18 15.43
C THR A 21 33.40 -3.27 14.23
N VAL A 22 34.50 -3.50 13.50
CA VAL A 22 34.69 -2.90 12.19
C VAL A 22 33.61 -3.51 11.30
N SER A 23 32.57 -2.73 10.98
CA SER A 23 31.57 -3.05 9.96
C SER A 23 32.27 -3.54 8.70
N LYS A 24 32.28 -4.85 8.47
CA LYS A 24 32.84 -5.43 7.26
C LYS A 24 31.74 -5.39 6.21
N ALA A 25 31.99 -4.72 5.10
CA ALA A 25 31.12 -4.86 3.94
C ALA A 25 31.14 -6.34 3.50
N VAL A 26 29.96 -6.96 3.42
CA VAL A 26 29.77 -8.34 2.93
C VAL A 26 30.47 -8.47 1.58
N SER A 27 31.31 -9.51 1.41
CA SER A 27 32.06 -9.67 0.18
C SER A 27 31.15 -10.11 -0.97
N THR A 28 30.98 -9.28 -2.01
CA THR A 28 30.20 -9.66 -3.21
C THR A 28 31.04 -10.37 -4.28
N LYS A 29 32.36 -10.48 -4.10
CA LYS A 29 33.26 -10.94 -5.16
C LYS A 29 32.92 -12.34 -5.67
N ARG A 30 32.59 -13.27 -4.77
CA ARG A 30 32.29 -14.67 -5.11
C ARG A 30 30.95 -14.78 -5.84
N ILE A 31 29.91 -14.16 -5.29
CA ILE A 31 28.58 -14.19 -5.91
C ILE A 31 28.54 -13.42 -7.23
N ASP A 32 29.32 -12.35 -7.37
CA ASP A 32 29.48 -11.63 -8.64
C ASP A 32 30.11 -12.51 -9.72
N ALA A 33 31.07 -13.37 -9.38
CA ALA A 33 31.67 -14.32 -10.31
C ALA A 33 30.64 -15.36 -10.80
N VAL A 34 29.87 -15.94 -9.88
CA VAL A 34 28.78 -16.88 -10.22
C VAL A 34 27.72 -16.21 -11.09
N ARG A 35 27.35 -14.98 -10.75
CA ARG A 35 26.39 -14.18 -11.53
C ARG A 35 26.89 -13.89 -12.94
N GLN A 36 28.16 -13.52 -13.10
CA GLN A 36 28.77 -13.30 -14.42
C GLN A 36 28.81 -14.58 -15.25
N LYS A 37 29.20 -15.71 -14.62
CA LYS A 37 29.18 -17.04 -15.24
C LYS A 37 27.81 -17.38 -15.82
N ALA A 38 26.74 -17.23 -15.02
CA ALA A 38 25.39 -17.55 -15.46
C ALA A 38 24.80 -16.55 -16.47
N LEU A 39 24.93 -15.24 -16.21
CA LEU A 39 24.18 -14.23 -16.96
C LEU A 39 24.92 -13.70 -18.19
N LEU A 40 26.25 -13.55 -18.11
CA LEU A 40 27.06 -13.01 -19.20
C LEU A 40 27.60 -14.11 -20.09
N ASN A 41 28.19 -15.14 -19.47
CA ASN A 41 28.81 -16.22 -20.22
C ASN A 41 27.80 -17.29 -20.64
N LYS A 42 26.59 -17.27 -20.05
CA LYS A 42 25.51 -18.25 -20.27
C LYS A 42 25.97 -19.69 -19.99
N GLU A 43 26.87 -19.84 -19.02
CA GLU A 43 27.38 -21.13 -18.58
C GLU A 43 26.36 -21.80 -17.65
N VAL A 44 26.36 -23.13 -17.66
CA VAL A 44 25.58 -23.94 -16.71
C VAL A 44 26.23 -23.84 -15.34
N LEU A 45 25.42 -23.59 -14.31
CA LEU A 45 25.87 -23.56 -12.93
C LEU A 45 26.04 -24.98 -12.38
N GLU A 46 27.11 -25.17 -11.61
CA GLU A 46 27.43 -26.41 -10.91
C GLU A 46 27.07 -26.30 -9.42
N ASP A 47 27.07 -27.41 -8.68
CA ASP A 47 26.72 -27.43 -7.26
C ASP A 47 27.57 -26.44 -6.43
N ALA A 48 28.86 -26.33 -6.74
CA ALA A 48 29.77 -25.38 -6.10
C ALA A 48 29.35 -23.92 -6.31
N ASP A 49 28.70 -23.59 -7.44
CA ASP A 49 28.19 -22.24 -7.70
C ASP A 49 26.98 -21.94 -6.79
N PHE A 50 26.09 -22.92 -6.57
CA PHE A 50 24.96 -22.79 -5.67
C PHE A 50 25.39 -22.68 -4.20
N GLU A 51 26.43 -23.41 -3.79
CA GLU A 51 27.04 -23.24 -2.46
C GLU A 51 27.58 -21.82 -2.23
N MET A 52 28.11 -21.17 -3.27
CA MET A 52 28.55 -19.76 -3.16
C MET A 52 27.38 -18.79 -3.01
N ILE A 53 26.25 -19.06 -3.65
CA ILE A 53 25.02 -18.27 -3.46
C ILE A 53 24.50 -18.45 -2.03
N ASP A 54 24.45 -19.69 -1.54
CA ASP A 54 24.00 -20.02 -0.18
C ASP A 54 24.87 -19.35 0.89
N ALA A 55 26.20 -19.46 0.76
CA ALA A 55 27.15 -18.86 1.69
C ALA A 55 27.08 -17.32 1.70
N PHE A 56 26.81 -16.70 0.55
CA PHE A 56 26.60 -15.25 0.49
C PHE A 56 25.37 -14.82 1.29
N TRP A 57 24.26 -15.54 1.14
CA TRP A 57 23.04 -15.24 1.88
C TRP A 57 23.22 -15.40 3.39
N GLU A 58 23.90 -16.46 3.81
CA GLU A 58 24.25 -16.72 5.21
C GLU A 58 25.08 -15.57 5.80
N GLU A 59 26.20 -15.22 5.15
CA GLU A 59 27.09 -14.13 5.60
C GLU A 59 26.34 -12.79 5.63
N ALA A 60 25.59 -12.48 4.57
CA ALA A 60 24.92 -11.20 4.46
C ALA A 60 23.81 -11.00 5.49
N LEU A 61 23.01 -12.04 5.77
CA LEU A 61 21.98 -11.93 6.80
C LEU A 61 22.59 -11.96 8.20
N ALA A 62 23.63 -12.74 8.45
CA ALA A 62 24.33 -12.71 9.74
C ALA A 62 24.86 -11.29 10.05
N GLU A 63 25.52 -10.64 9.09
CA GLU A 63 25.98 -9.25 9.24
C GLU A 63 24.80 -8.28 9.41
N LEU A 64 23.69 -8.46 8.69
CA LEU A 64 22.48 -7.65 8.86
C LEU A 64 21.90 -7.79 10.27
N LEU A 65 21.85 -9.00 10.81
CA LEU A 65 21.34 -9.31 12.15
C LEU A 65 22.29 -8.86 13.27
N LEU A 66 23.58 -8.70 12.99
CA LEU A 66 24.58 -8.18 13.94
C LEU A 66 24.69 -6.66 13.92
N ALA A 67 24.28 -6.00 12.83
CA ALA A 67 24.33 -4.55 12.69
C ALA A 67 23.65 -3.82 13.87
N GLU A 68 24.30 -2.75 14.34
CA GLU A 68 23.84 -1.97 15.51
C GLU A 68 22.94 -0.80 15.12
N ASP A 69 23.09 -0.29 13.89
CA ASP A 69 22.35 0.87 13.41
C ASP A 69 21.59 0.64 12.09
N LEU A 70 20.57 1.48 11.87
CA LEU A 70 19.71 1.40 10.70
C LEU A 70 20.44 1.63 9.37
N SER A 71 21.48 2.46 9.35
CA SER A 71 22.23 2.77 8.13
C SER A 71 23.00 1.55 7.62
N GLU A 72 23.61 0.79 8.52
CA GLU A 72 24.28 -0.47 8.20
C GLU A 72 23.28 -1.54 7.73
N ILE A 73 22.17 -1.72 8.44
CA ILE A 73 21.10 -2.65 8.03
C ILE A 73 20.62 -2.33 6.60
N VAL A 74 20.36 -1.04 6.32
CA VAL A 74 19.92 -0.59 5.00
C VAL A 74 21.00 -0.81 3.92
N ARG A 75 22.28 -0.57 4.25
CA ARG A 75 23.41 -0.81 3.34
C ARG A 75 23.50 -2.28 2.96
N ILE A 76 23.49 -3.18 3.94
CA ILE A 76 23.60 -4.63 3.73
C ILE A 76 22.42 -5.15 2.92
N ARG A 77 21.18 -4.80 3.31
CA ARG A 77 19.97 -5.13 2.53
C ARG A 77 20.09 -4.71 1.06
N SER A 78 20.62 -3.51 0.82
CA SER A 78 20.77 -2.98 -0.54
C SER A 78 21.84 -3.74 -1.34
N GLN A 79 22.92 -4.19 -0.69
CA GLN A 79 23.92 -5.08 -1.30
C GLN A 79 23.33 -6.44 -1.68
N ILE A 80 22.56 -7.07 -0.79
CA ILE A 80 21.86 -8.33 -1.08
C ILE A 80 20.98 -8.18 -2.32
N PHE A 81 20.12 -7.15 -2.34
CA PHE A 81 19.22 -6.91 -3.46
C PHE A 81 19.95 -6.66 -4.80
N ALA A 82 21.11 -6.02 -4.75
CA ALA A 82 21.94 -5.77 -5.94
C ALA A 82 22.52 -7.05 -6.55
N CYS A 83 22.61 -8.14 -5.79
CA CYS A 83 23.14 -9.43 -6.24
C CYS A 83 22.08 -10.37 -6.84
N ARG A 84 20.78 -10.02 -6.81
CA ARG A 84 19.69 -10.94 -7.21
C ARG A 84 19.71 -11.46 -8.66
N GLY A 85 20.45 -10.81 -9.55
CA GLY A 85 20.51 -11.15 -10.98
C GLY A 85 19.48 -10.39 -11.82
N ASN A 86 19.13 -10.94 -12.98
CA ASN A 86 18.12 -10.37 -13.88
C ASN A 86 16.70 -10.73 -13.44
N ASP A 87 15.72 -9.94 -13.90
CA ASP A 87 14.31 -10.16 -13.58
C ASP A 87 13.70 -11.37 -14.33
N GLU A 88 14.41 -11.92 -15.34
CA GLU A 88 14.02 -13.15 -16.05
C GLU A 88 14.49 -14.41 -15.31
N PRO A 89 13.66 -15.46 -15.21
CA PRO A 89 14.06 -16.73 -14.60
C PRO A 89 15.23 -17.40 -15.33
N CYS A 90 16.30 -17.70 -14.58
CA CYS A 90 17.45 -18.47 -15.03
C CYS A 90 18.00 -19.28 -13.85
N GLN A 91 18.96 -20.20 -14.09
CA GLN A 91 19.53 -21.04 -13.03
C GLN A 91 20.03 -20.21 -11.84
N TYR A 92 20.67 -19.07 -12.10
CA TYR A 92 21.14 -18.16 -11.06
C TYR A 92 20.00 -17.54 -10.25
N SER A 93 19.01 -16.92 -10.90
CA SER A 93 17.92 -16.24 -10.19
C SER A 93 17.04 -17.24 -9.43
N VAL A 94 16.86 -18.46 -9.95
CA VAL A 94 16.18 -19.55 -9.25
C VAL A 94 16.97 -19.98 -8.00
N GLY A 95 18.27 -20.26 -8.13
CA GLY A 95 19.12 -20.63 -6.99
C GLY A 95 19.22 -19.52 -5.94
N PHE A 96 19.23 -18.26 -6.38
CA PHE A 96 19.26 -17.10 -5.51
C PHE A 96 17.98 -16.97 -4.68
N ILE A 97 16.80 -17.18 -5.27
CA ILE A 97 15.52 -17.15 -4.54
C ILE A 97 15.38 -18.36 -3.61
N ALA A 98 15.80 -19.56 -4.03
CA ALA A 98 15.78 -20.73 -3.16
C ALA A 98 16.65 -20.53 -1.90
N SER A 99 17.86 -19.97 -2.08
CA SER A 99 18.73 -19.60 -0.96
C SER A 99 18.14 -18.47 -0.11
N ALA A 100 17.53 -17.46 -0.76
CA ALA A 100 16.83 -16.37 -0.06
C ALA A 100 15.75 -16.93 0.88
N LYS A 101 14.91 -17.84 0.38
CA LYS A 101 13.83 -18.45 1.17
C LYS A 101 14.38 -19.16 2.41
N LYS A 102 15.39 -20.01 2.23
CA LYS A 102 16.05 -20.74 3.33
C LYS A 102 16.55 -19.79 4.42
N HIS A 103 17.34 -18.79 4.04
CA HIS A 103 18.01 -17.92 5.01
C HIS A 103 17.09 -16.84 5.60
N LEU A 104 16.11 -16.35 4.83
CA LEU A 104 15.08 -15.45 5.35
C LEU A 104 14.20 -16.15 6.41
N THR A 105 13.87 -17.43 6.22
CA THR A 105 13.15 -18.20 7.25
C THR A 105 13.90 -18.19 8.56
N SER A 106 15.19 -18.56 8.55
CA SER A 106 16.03 -18.53 9.75
C SER A 106 16.12 -17.13 10.37
N ALA A 107 16.30 -16.09 9.55
CA ALA A 107 16.42 -14.71 10.05
C ALA A 107 15.11 -14.21 10.69
N PHE A 108 13.95 -14.48 10.08
CA PHE A 108 12.66 -14.10 10.67
C PHE A 108 12.38 -14.86 11.97
N ASP A 109 12.73 -16.15 12.03
CA ASP A 109 12.56 -16.96 13.24
C ASP A 109 13.47 -16.49 14.37
N GLU A 110 14.72 -16.16 14.07
CA GLU A 110 15.66 -15.61 15.04
C GLU A 110 15.16 -14.26 15.59
N VAL A 111 14.81 -13.32 14.72
CA VAL A 111 14.38 -11.96 15.11
C VAL A 111 13.08 -11.99 15.89
N GLN A 112 12.18 -12.96 15.62
CA GLN A 112 10.95 -13.10 16.40
C GLN A 112 11.26 -13.33 17.89
N SER A 113 12.35 -14.03 18.22
CA SER A 113 12.78 -14.31 19.59
C SER A 113 13.43 -13.12 20.31
N TRP A 114 13.74 -12.05 19.60
CA TRP A 114 14.36 -10.86 20.20
C TRP A 114 13.38 -10.10 21.09
N GLU A 115 13.92 -9.41 22.09
CA GLU A 115 13.18 -8.46 22.91
C GLU A 115 12.50 -7.39 22.05
N ALA A 116 11.34 -6.93 22.50
CA ALA A 116 10.57 -5.91 21.80
C ALA A 116 11.24 -4.53 21.95
N ASP A 117 12.17 -4.23 21.05
CA ASP A 117 12.88 -2.96 21.00
C ASP A 117 12.87 -2.33 19.60
N GLN A 118 13.48 -1.15 19.50
CA GLN A 118 13.55 -0.41 18.24
C GLN A 118 14.40 -1.11 17.17
N ARG A 119 15.42 -1.89 17.58
CA ARG A 119 16.32 -2.61 16.69
C ARG A 119 15.61 -3.79 16.03
N LYS A 120 14.80 -4.53 16.79
CA LYS A 120 13.91 -5.58 16.27
C LYS A 120 13.04 -5.03 15.14
N ILE A 121 12.36 -3.91 15.37
CA ILE A 121 11.51 -3.27 14.34
C ILE A 121 12.34 -2.86 13.11
N TRP A 122 13.56 -2.35 13.28
CA TRP A 122 14.43 -2.01 12.15
C TRP A 122 14.80 -3.23 11.33
N VAL A 123 15.18 -4.33 11.97
CA VAL A 123 15.54 -5.56 11.28
C VAL A 123 14.33 -6.18 10.59
N GLU A 124 13.21 -6.38 11.29
CA GLU A 124 11.96 -6.90 10.71
C GLU A 124 11.51 -6.09 9.49
N ARG A 125 11.53 -4.76 9.61
CA ARG A 125 11.22 -3.85 8.50
C ARG A 125 12.14 -4.08 7.31
N ASN A 126 13.45 -4.25 7.53
CA ASN A 126 14.40 -4.40 6.42
C ASN A 126 14.34 -5.79 5.78
N LEU A 127 14.07 -6.83 6.57
CA LEU A 127 13.81 -8.17 6.05
C LEU A 127 12.57 -8.16 5.15
N ILE A 128 11.45 -7.55 5.60
CA ILE A 128 10.24 -7.52 4.76
C ILE A 128 10.37 -6.58 3.55
N ILE A 129 11.16 -5.50 3.64
CA ILE A 129 11.52 -4.69 2.47
C ILE A 129 12.26 -5.56 1.45
N LEU A 130 13.24 -6.35 1.89
CA LEU A 130 13.99 -7.23 1.00
C LEU A 130 13.08 -8.26 0.33
N THR A 131 12.21 -8.93 1.08
CA THR A 131 11.17 -9.82 0.54
C THR A 131 10.33 -9.12 -0.54
N ALA A 132 9.82 -7.92 -0.24
CA ALA A 132 9.00 -7.16 -1.18
C ALA A 132 9.77 -6.73 -2.45
N GLN A 133 11.07 -6.44 -2.32
CA GLN A 133 11.93 -6.07 -3.44
C GLN A 133 12.26 -7.27 -4.34
N LEU A 134 12.40 -8.48 -3.78
CA LEU A 134 12.64 -9.69 -4.54
C LEU A 134 11.42 -10.13 -5.38
N ALA A 135 10.22 -9.67 -5.02
CA ALA A 135 9.01 -9.75 -5.83
C ALA A 135 8.70 -11.16 -6.39
N ASN A 136 8.96 -12.20 -5.57
CA ASN A 136 8.84 -13.60 -5.98
C ASN A 136 7.77 -14.34 -5.15
N ALA A 137 6.96 -15.16 -5.84
CA ALA A 137 5.85 -15.91 -5.23
C ALA A 137 6.29 -16.90 -4.15
N GLU A 138 7.52 -17.43 -4.21
CA GLU A 138 8.04 -18.36 -3.19
C GLU A 138 8.24 -17.70 -1.82
N LEU A 139 8.26 -16.37 -1.76
CA LEU A 139 8.56 -15.57 -0.56
C LEU A 139 7.32 -14.90 0.06
N VAL A 140 6.13 -15.14 -0.49
CA VAL A 140 4.85 -14.54 -0.02
C VAL A 140 4.50 -14.90 1.41
N GLU A 141 4.96 -16.04 1.92
CA GLU A 141 4.71 -16.47 3.30
C GLU A 141 5.24 -15.48 4.34
N PHE A 142 6.37 -14.80 4.05
CA PHE A 142 6.90 -13.76 4.92
C PHE A 142 5.98 -12.53 4.97
N GLY A 143 5.39 -12.16 3.84
CA GLY A 143 4.37 -11.11 3.77
C GLY A 143 3.14 -11.47 4.61
N MET A 144 2.64 -12.71 4.49
CA MET A 144 1.49 -13.17 5.28
C MET A 144 1.79 -13.20 6.78
N ARG A 145 2.99 -13.60 7.20
CA ARG A 145 3.41 -13.59 8.60
C ARG A 145 3.43 -12.18 9.20
N MET A 146 3.82 -11.19 8.40
CA MET A 146 4.04 -9.81 8.87
C MET A 146 2.85 -8.86 8.65
N ILE A 147 1.77 -9.31 8.00
CA ILE A 147 0.64 -8.43 7.67
C ILE A 147 -0.12 -7.92 8.90
N GLY A 148 -0.10 -8.69 9.99
CA GLY A 148 -0.71 -8.33 11.27
C GLY A 148 0.19 -7.56 12.23
N HIS A 149 1.38 -7.14 11.80
CA HIS A 149 2.38 -6.54 12.68
C HIS A 149 1.92 -5.20 13.31
N GLU A 150 2.35 -4.87 14.53
CA GLU A 150 1.90 -3.64 15.23
C GLU A 150 2.41 -2.36 14.56
N ASN A 151 3.64 -2.39 14.04
CA ASN A 151 4.23 -1.27 13.30
C ASN A 151 3.63 -1.13 11.89
N THR A 152 3.02 0.02 11.60
CA THR A 152 2.38 0.33 10.31
C THR A 152 3.34 0.27 9.11
N THR A 153 4.61 0.68 9.27
CA THR A 153 5.59 0.58 8.17
C THR A 153 5.90 -0.87 7.84
N VAL A 154 6.01 -1.74 8.84
CA VAL A 154 6.19 -3.19 8.61
C VAL A 154 4.97 -3.77 7.88
N ARG A 155 3.75 -3.46 8.33
CA ARG A 155 2.51 -3.90 7.63
C ARG A 155 2.46 -3.41 6.18
N TYR A 156 2.83 -2.16 5.93
CA TYR A 156 2.87 -1.60 4.58
C TYR A 156 3.77 -2.43 3.65
N TRP A 157 4.98 -2.77 4.11
CA TRP A 157 5.89 -3.58 3.31
C TRP A 157 5.47 -5.05 3.23
N ALA A 158 4.81 -5.58 4.25
CA ALA A 158 4.20 -6.91 4.23
C ALA A 158 3.12 -7.01 3.17
N VAL A 159 2.18 -6.05 3.12
CA VAL A 159 1.19 -5.96 2.03
C VAL A 159 1.89 -5.82 0.69
N LYS A 160 2.90 -4.95 0.57
CA LYS A 160 3.65 -4.78 -0.68
C LYS A 160 4.36 -6.05 -1.14
N ALA A 161 4.82 -6.91 -0.22
CA ALA A 161 5.38 -8.21 -0.56
C ALA A 161 4.34 -9.17 -1.17
N LEU A 162 3.07 -9.01 -0.80
CA LEU A 162 1.94 -9.80 -1.33
C LEU A 162 1.34 -9.19 -2.60
N THR A 163 1.39 -7.87 -2.76
CA THR A 163 0.63 -7.13 -3.79
C THR A 163 1.51 -6.56 -4.91
N ASN A 164 2.78 -6.95 -5.01
CA ASN A 164 3.66 -6.42 -6.05
C ASN A 164 3.34 -7.03 -7.43
N SER A 165 3.86 -6.38 -8.48
CA SER A 165 3.61 -6.77 -9.87
C SER A 165 4.19 -8.13 -10.25
N GLY A 166 5.23 -8.61 -9.55
CA GLY A 166 5.76 -9.96 -9.73
C GLY A 166 4.75 -11.01 -9.30
N ILE A 167 4.09 -10.81 -8.15
CA ILE A 167 3.02 -11.68 -7.67
C ILE A 167 1.80 -11.63 -8.59
N VAL A 168 1.33 -10.43 -8.97
CA VAL A 168 0.19 -10.29 -9.89
C VAL A 168 0.45 -11.03 -11.20
N ARG A 169 1.65 -10.88 -11.78
CA ARG A 169 2.02 -11.59 -13.02
C ARG A 169 2.04 -13.10 -12.83
N TYR A 170 2.56 -13.58 -11.70
CA TYR A 170 2.60 -15.00 -11.38
C TYR A 170 1.19 -15.59 -11.27
N LEU A 171 0.31 -14.95 -10.49
CA LEU A 171 -1.06 -15.43 -10.27
C LEU A 171 -1.91 -15.44 -11.55
N ASN A 172 -1.72 -14.45 -12.43
CA ASN A 172 -2.44 -14.37 -13.70
C ASN A 172 -1.78 -15.18 -14.84
N SER A 173 -0.65 -15.84 -14.60
CA SER A 173 0.05 -16.59 -15.64
C SER A 173 -0.67 -17.92 -15.89
N PRO A 174 -1.03 -18.27 -17.14
CA PRO A 174 -1.66 -19.56 -17.43
C PRO A 174 -0.75 -20.76 -17.14
N ASP A 175 0.57 -20.56 -17.17
CA ASP A 175 1.56 -21.63 -17.00
C ASP A 175 1.94 -21.86 -15.52
N PHE A 176 1.64 -20.88 -14.65
CA PHE A 176 2.08 -20.87 -13.25
C PHE A 176 0.96 -20.45 -12.28
N SER A 177 -0.30 -20.49 -12.70
CA SER A 177 -1.43 -20.09 -11.87
C SER A 177 -1.59 -21.04 -10.68
N ASP A 178 -1.24 -20.54 -9.50
CA ASP A 178 -1.50 -21.19 -8.22
C ASP A 178 -2.76 -20.58 -7.60
N ALA A 179 -3.91 -21.15 -7.96
CA ALA A 179 -5.21 -20.71 -7.46
C ALA A 179 -5.30 -20.82 -5.93
N GLU A 180 -4.66 -21.82 -5.31
CA GLU A 180 -4.65 -21.96 -3.86
C GLU A 180 -3.87 -20.81 -3.21
N LEU A 181 -2.71 -20.45 -3.79
CA LEU A 181 -1.96 -19.29 -3.33
C LEU A 181 -2.74 -17.98 -3.51
N ALA A 182 -3.42 -17.79 -4.64
CA ALA A 182 -4.27 -16.62 -4.86
C ALA A 182 -5.34 -16.50 -3.76
N VAL A 183 -6.09 -17.58 -3.51
CA VAL A 183 -7.12 -17.65 -2.47
C VAL A 183 -6.53 -17.33 -1.09
N ARG A 184 -5.37 -17.89 -0.75
CA ARG A 184 -4.68 -17.64 0.53
C ARG A 184 -4.27 -16.17 0.69
N ILE A 185 -3.66 -15.58 -0.34
CA ILE A 185 -3.27 -14.16 -0.31
C ILE A 185 -4.51 -13.28 -0.16
N ILE A 186 -5.54 -13.49 -0.97
CA ILE A 186 -6.77 -12.70 -0.96
C ILE A 186 -7.46 -12.79 0.41
N GLY A 187 -7.56 -13.99 1.00
CA GLY A 187 -8.16 -14.18 2.32
C GLY A 187 -7.42 -13.44 3.45
N GLN A 188 -6.07 -13.39 3.39
CA GLN A 188 -5.28 -12.60 4.35
C GLN A 188 -5.49 -11.09 4.16
N LEU A 189 -5.52 -10.63 2.91
CA LEU A 189 -5.76 -9.22 2.59
C LEU A 189 -7.18 -8.79 2.98
N GLU A 190 -8.18 -9.65 2.78
CA GLU A 190 -9.56 -9.37 3.21
C GLU A 190 -9.64 -9.20 4.73
N THR A 191 -9.00 -10.10 5.49
CA THR A 191 -8.93 -9.99 6.95
C THR A 191 -8.27 -8.68 7.39
N THR A 192 -7.24 -8.26 6.66
CA THR A 192 -6.49 -7.02 6.90
C THR A 192 -7.35 -5.78 6.65
N VAL A 193 -8.08 -5.73 5.53
CA VAL A 193 -8.95 -4.61 5.16
C VAL A 193 -10.03 -4.33 6.22
N ASN A 194 -10.50 -5.35 6.94
CA ASN A 194 -11.51 -5.17 7.99
C ASN A 194 -11.02 -4.37 9.20
N LYS A 195 -9.70 -4.28 9.40
CA LYS A 195 -9.08 -3.66 10.59
C LYS A 195 -8.14 -2.50 10.25
N GLU A 196 -7.60 -2.49 9.04
CA GLU A 196 -6.62 -1.50 8.62
C GLU A 196 -7.28 -0.14 8.43
N THR A 197 -6.61 0.90 8.92
CA THR A 197 -7.05 2.30 8.82
C THR A 197 -6.08 3.15 7.99
N HIS A 198 -4.89 2.63 7.70
CA HIS A 198 -3.88 3.33 6.93
C HIS A 198 -4.24 3.32 5.43
N PRO A 199 -4.48 4.49 4.81
CA PRO A 199 -5.03 4.56 3.46
C PRO A 199 -4.08 4.00 2.39
N GLU A 200 -2.76 4.16 2.55
CA GLU A 200 -1.81 3.61 1.58
C GLU A 200 -1.81 2.07 1.56
N ILE A 201 -2.05 1.43 2.70
CA ILE A 201 -2.12 -0.04 2.77
C ILE A 201 -3.38 -0.51 2.04
N ILE A 202 -4.52 0.10 2.34
CA ILE A 202 -5.79 -0.18 1.64
C ILE A 202 -5.63 0.04 0.13
N SER A 203 -4.91 1.09 -0.28
CA SER A 203 -4.65 1.37 -1.70
C SER A 203 -3.85 0.26 -2.39
N LEU A 204 -2.85 -0.32 -1.71
CA LEU A 204 -2.08 -1.45 -2.25
C LEU A 204 -2.97 -2.67 -2.45
N ILE A 205 -3.81 -2.98 -1.45
CA ILE A 205 -4.74 -4.11 -1.49
C ILE A 205 -5.75 -3.93 -2.63
N ALA A 206 -6.34 -2.74 -2.75
CA ALA A 206 -7.31 -2.48 -3.80
C ALA A 206 -6.71 -2.54 -5.21
N THR A 207 -5.48 -2.04 -5.38
CA THR A 207 -4.78 -2.11 -6.67
C THR A 207 -4.53 -3.56 -7.06
N PHE A 208 -4.09 -4.40 -6.12
CA PHE A 208 -3.91 -5.83 -6.35
C PHE A 208 -5.23 -6.53 -6.67
N ALA A 209 -6.27 -6.28 -5.89
CA ALA A 209 -7.58 -6.90 -6.07
C ALA A 209 -8.19 -6.59 -7.45
N GLY A 210 -7.96 -5.40 -7.99
CA GLY A 210 -8.39 -5.04 -9.35
C GLY A 210 -7.43 -5.46 -10.47
N GLN A 211 -6.37 -6.22 -10.17
CA GLN A 211 -5.41 -6.71 -11.17
C GLN A 211 -5.35 -8.23 -11.25
N VAL A 212 -5.80 -8.95 -10.23
CA VAL A 212 -5.77 -10.42 -10.19
C VAL A 212 -7.06 -10.99 -10.79
N ASP A 213 -6.91 -11.93 -11.72
CA ASP A 213 -8.02 -12.63 -12.38
C ASP A 213 -8.54 -13.78 -11.50
N GLU A 214 -9.17 -13.42 -10.39
CA GLU A 214 -9.74 -14.37 -9.42
C GLU A 214 -11.05 -13.80 -8.84
N PRO A 215 -12.19 -14.53 -8.86
CA PRO A 215 -13.46 -14.03 -8.35
C PRO A 215 -13.45 -13.50 -6.91
N LEU A 216 -12.62 -14.06 -6.03
CA LEU A 216 -12.47 -13.54 -4.67
C LEU A 216 -11.74 -12.18 -4.64
N ALA A 217 -10.88 -11.88 -5.60
CA ALA A 217 -10.23 -10.59 -5.73
C ALA A 217 -11.24 -9.51 -6.12
N GLU A 218 -12.17 -9.80 -7.03
CA GLU A 218 -13.28 -8.89 -7.39
C GLU A 218 -14.17 -8.56 -6.18
N GLN A 219 -14.48 -9.59 -5.36
CA GLN A 219 -15.25 -9.41 -4.12
C GLN A 219 -14.50 -8.52 -3.12
N LEU A 220 -13.20 -8.76 -2.92
CA LEU A 220 -12.35 -7.94 -2.07
C LEU A 220 -12.29 -6.49 -2.56
N PHE A 221 -12.12 -6.28 -3.86
CA PHE A 221 -12.10 -4.94 -4.46
C PHE A 221 -13.42 -4.21 -4.21
N THR A 222 -14.54 -4.89 -4.47
CA THR A 222 -15.90 -4.37 -4.24
C THR A 222 -16.14 -4.00 -2.77
N LYS A 223 -15.66 -4.83 -1.84
CA LYS A 223 -15.73 -4.57 -0.40
C LYS A 223 -14.97 -3.31 0.00
N ILE A 224 -13.79 -3.08 -0.59
CA ILE A 224 -13.00 -1.86 -0.34
C ILE A 224 -13.76 -0.62 -0.84
N VAL A 225 -14.40 -0.70 -2.01
CA VAL A 225 -15.25 0.38 -2.53
C VAL A 225 -16.41 0.68 -1.57
N ASP A 226 -17.03 -0.34 -1.00
CA ASP A 226 -18.12 -0.17 -0.03
C ASP A 226 -17.64 0.46 1.29
N LEU A 227 -16.53 -0.01 1.85
CA LEU A 227 -15.91 0.57 3.04
C LEU A 227 -15.52 2.03 2.82
N ARG A 228 -14.98 2.33 1.64
CA ARG A 228 -14.62 3.71 1.28
C ARG A 228 -15.85 4.59 1.13
N THR A 229 -16.91 4.08 0.50
CA THR A 229 -18.21 4.76 0.39
C THR A 229 -18.78 5.05 1.77
N GLN A 230 -18.73 4.10 2.70
CA GLN A 230 -19.17 4.31 4.09
C GLN A 230 -18.31 5.36 4.82
N ALA A 231 -16.99 5.38 4.60
CA ALA A 231 -16.12 6.42 5.16
C ALA A 231 -16.51 7.82 4.67
N TYR A 232 -16.94 7.95 3.40
CA TYR A 232 -17.48 9.21 2.89
C TYR A 232 -18.75 9.60 3.63
N GLU A 233 -19.71 8.68 3.79
CA GLU A 233 -20.96 8.93 4.52
C GLU A 233 -20.72 9.43 5.95
N ASN A 234 -19.72 8.88 6.62
CA ASN A 234 -19.35 9.21 7.99
C ASN A 234 -18.39 10.41 8.09
N TRP A 235 -18.03 11.04 6.97
CA TRP A 235 -17.03 12.11 6.88
C TRP A 235 -15.61 11.75 7.34
N THR A 236 -15.29 10.48 7.55
CA THR A 236 -14.01 9.99 8.11
C THR A 236 -12.92 9.72 7.07
N VAL A 237 -13.18 9.98 5.79
CA VAL A 237 -12.18 9.80 4.72
C VAL A 237 -10.89 10.55 5.02
N LYS A 238 -9.78 9.83 4.90
CA LYS A 238 -8.41 10.35 4.88
C LYS A 238 -7.75 9.98 3.56
N TYR A 239 -6.86 10.85 3.07
CA TYR A 239 -6.09 10.68 1.85
C TYR A 239 -6.99 10.39 0.64
N GLU A 240 -7.65 11.45 0.17
CA GLU A 240 -8.60 11.40 -0.94
C GLU A 240 -7.95 10.97 -2.26
N LEU A 241 -6.64 11.19 -2.43
CA LEU A 241 -5.92 10.85 -3.66
C LEU A 241 -6.00 9.35 -4.04
N MET A 242 -6.17 8.46 -3.06
CA MET A 242 -6.40 7.03 -3.32
C MET A 242 -7.65 6.77 -4.18
N ASP A 243 -8.67 7.64 -4.08
CA ASP A 243 -9.96 7.42 -4.73
C ASP A 243 -9.88 7.54 -6.25
N ALA A 244 -8.87 8.24 -6.77
CA ALA A 244 -8.58 8.24 -8.22
C ALA A 244 -8.31 6.83 -8.71
N LYS A 245 -7.41 6.10 -8.04
CA LYS A 245 -7.06 4.72 -8.40
C LYS A 245 -8.26 3.79 -8.25
N LEU A 246 -9.02 3.89 -7.15
CA LEU A 246 -10.21 3.07 -6.93
C LEU A 246 -11.25 3.27 -8.04
N LEU A 247 -11.58 4.53 -8.34
CA LEU A 247 -12.58 4.86 -9.36
C LEU A 247 -12.10 4.48 -10.76
N ILE A 248 -10.83 4.68 -11.09
CA ILE A 248 -10.27 4.29 -12.38
C ILE A 248 -10.28 2.77 -12.54
N SER A 249 -9.85 2.01 -11.52
CA SER A 249 -9.92 0.55 -11.54
C SER A 249 -11.35 0.06 -11.68
N LEU A 250 -12.29 0.59 -10.90
CA LEU A 250 -13.71 0.23 -10.98
C LEU A 250 -14.32 0.57 -12.35
N GLY A 251 -13.94 1.72 -12.92
CA GLY A 251 -14.37 2.10 -14.26
C GLY A 251 -13.79 1.22 -15.36
N ASN A 252 -12.54 0.77 -15.24
CA ASN A 252 -11.97 -0.21 -16.17
C ASN A 252 -12.66 -1.57 -16.05
N GLU A 253 -13.00 -2.01 -14.84
CA GLU A 253 -13.74 -3.24 -14.60
C GLU A 253 -15.15 -3.21 -15.24
N ILE A 254 -15.84 -2.08 -15.12
CA ILE A 254 -17.12 -1.86 -15.81
C ILE A 254 -16.96 -2.03 -17.34
N LEU A 255 -15.84 -1.57 -17.90
CA LEU A 255 -15.58 -1.64 -19.35
C LEU A 255 -15.19 -3.05 -19.81
N SER A 256 -14.50 -3.84 -18.98
CA SER A 256 -14.17 -5.23 -19.29
C SER A 256 -15.34 -6.19 -19.11
N GLN A 257 -16.33 -5.82 -18.30
CA GLN A 257 -17.36 -6.78 -17.90
C GLN A 257 -18.39 -7.08 -18.99
N GLU A 258 -18.56 -8.36 -19.34
CA GLU A 258 -19.52 -8.81 -20.36
C GLU A 258 -20.96 -8.87 -19.83
N SER A 259 -21.14 -9.29 -18.57
CA SER A 259 -22.46 -9.38 -17.93
C SER A 259 -23.05 -8.00 -17.70
N GLN A 260 -24.20 -7.72 -18.35
CA GLN A 260 -24.91 -6.45 -18.15
C GLN A 260 -25.37 -6.25 -16.69
N GLN A 261 -25.68 -7.33 -15.98
CA GLN A 261 -26.08 -7.25 -14.57
C GLN A 261 -24.91 -6.79 -13.70
N THR A 262 -23.75 -7.44 -13.81
CA THR A 262 -22.55 -7.08 -13.05
C THR A 262 -22.07 -5.68 -13.44
N ARG A 263 -22.08 -5.35 -14.73
CA ARG A 263 -21.76 -4.01 -15.24
C ARG A 263 -22.64 -2.94 -14.61
N ALA A 264 -23.94 -3.20 -14.48
CA ALA A 264 -24.89 -2.29 -13.83
C ALA A 264 -24.63 -2.15 -12.32
N GLU A 265 -24.31 -3.23 -11.62
CA GLU A 265 -23.97 -3.21 -10.19
C GLU A 265 -22.68 -2.43 -9.90
N LEU A 266 -21.62 -2.70 -10.66
CA LEU A 266 -20.36 -1.95 -10.57
C LEU A 266 -20.57 -0.48 -10.96
N GLY A 267 -21.36 -0.21 -12.00
CA GLY A 267 -21.75 1.14 -12.42
C GLY A 267 -22.45 1.92 -11.30
N ARG A 268 -23.33 1.28 -10.54
CA ARG A 268 -24.00 1.88 -9.38
C ARG A 268 -22.99 2.24 -8.28
N LYS A 269 -22.04 1.34 -7.97
CA LYS A 269 -20.99 1.58 -6.97
C LYS A 269 -20.05 2.71 -7.40
N PHE A 270 -19.65 2.74 -8.66
CA PHE A 270 -18.83 3.81 -9.25
C PHE A 270 -19.54 5.15 -9.10
N ALA A 271 -20.80 5.21 -9.53
CA ALA A 271 -21.58 6.44 -9.47
C ALA A 271 -21.79 6.93 -8.03
N GLN A 272 -22.03 6.02 -7.08
CA GLN A 272 -22.18 6.38 -5.67
C GLN A 272 -20.89 6.93 -5.06
N LEU A 273 -19.76 6.25 -5.24
CA LEU A 273 -18.48 6.73 -4.71
C LEU A 273 -18.08 8.05 -5.37
N TYR A 274 -18.17 8.15 -6.69
CA TYR A 274 -17.82 9.37 -7.43
C TYR A 274 -18.69 10.56 -7.03
N SER A 275 -19.98 10.33 -6.82
CA SER A 275 -20.90 11.34 -6.29
C SER A 275 -20.45 11.87 -4.94
N TYR A 276 -20.02 10.99 -4.04
CA TYR A 276 -19.50 11.42 -2.73
C TYR A 276 -18.18 12.18 -2.82
N VAL A 277 -17.28 11.83 -3.76
CA VAL A 277 -16.07 12.64 -4.03
C VAL A 277 -16.47 14.06 -4.45
N MET A 278 -17.39 14.21 -5.42
CA MET A 278 -17.87 15.51 -5.90
C MET A 278 -18.55 16.30 -4.78
N GLN A 279 -19.48 15.68 -4.05
CA GLN A 279 -20.23 16.32 -2.98
C GLN A 279 -19.33 16.69 -1.79
N ARG A 280 -18.34 15.88 -1.42
CA ARG A 280 -17.37 16.23 -0.36
C ARG A 280 -16.58 17.47 -0.75
N TYR A 281 -16.20 17.61 -2.02
CA TYR A 281 -15.52 18.82 -2.50
C TYR A 281 -16.41 20.06 -2.43
N ILE A 282 -17.68 19.94 -2.84
CA ILE A 282 -18.67 21.04 -2.86
C ILE A 282 -19.06 21.45 -1.43
N LEU A 283 -19.44 20.49 -0.58
CA LEU A 283 -19.96 20.70 0.77
C LEU A 283 -18.86 20.95 1.81
N GLY A 284 -17.63 20.52 1.54
CA GLY A 284 -16.51 20.58 2.47
C GLY A 284 -15.92 21.98 2.68
N GLU A 285 -16.61 23.04 2.24
CA GLU A 285 -16.19 24.41 2.55
C GLU A 285 -16.14 24.64 4.06
N GLY A 286 -15.11 25.34 4.53
CA GLY A 286 -14.88 25.57 5.96
C GLY A 286 -14.35 24.37 6.75
N VAL A 287 -14.55 23.12 6.31
CA VAL A 287 -14.13 21.90 7.04
C VAL A 287 -12.90 21.23 6.43
N LEU A 288 -12.79 21.17 5.11
CA LEU A 288 -11.62 20.60 4.45
C LEU A 288 -10.45 21.59 4.42
N ASN A 289 -9.25 21.09 4.72
CA ASN A 289 -8.00 21.81 4.50
C ASN A 289 -7.66 21.88 2.99
N ASP A 290 -6.69 22.72 2.63
CA ASP A 290 -6.30 22.93 1.24
C ASP A 290 -5.73 21.67 0.58
N ALA A 291 -5.01 20.84 1.34
CA ALA A 291 -4.45 19.59 0.83
C ALA A 291 -5.56 18.61 0.42
N SER A 292 -6.58 18.38 1.26
CA SER A 292 -7.73 17.53 0.93
C SER A 292 -8.54 18.10 -0.23
N LYS A 293 -8.72 19.43 -0.32
CA LYS A 293 -9.37 20.06 -1.48
C LYS A 293 -8.59 19.84 -2.76
N GLN A 294 -7.26 19.96 -2.72
CA GLN A 294 -6.40 19.72 -3.87
C GLN A 294 -6.45 18.24 -4.27
N GLN A 295 -6.40 17.31 -3.32
CA GLN A 295 -6.51 15.88 -3.59
C GLN A 295 -7.85 15.52 -4.24
N LEU A 296 -8.98 16.01 -3.71
CA LEU A 296 -10.30 15.82 -4.32
C LEU A 296 -10.37 16.40 -5.74
N ALA A 297 -9.85 17.61 -5.95
CA ALA A 297 -9.79 18.20 -7.29
C ALA A 297 -8.98 17.33 -8.26
N SER A 298 -7.82 16.82 -7.82
CA SER A 298 -7.01 15.88 -8.60
C SER A 298 -7.79 14.61 -8.94
N VAL A 299 -8.47 13.99 -7.97
CA VAL A 299 -9.31 12.80 -8.20
C VAL A 299 -10.37 13.07 -9.26
N LEU A 300 -11.11 14.16 -9.14
CA LEU A 300 -12.19 14.50 -10.07
C LEU A 300 -11.68 14.67 -11.50
N VAL A 301 -10.53 15.36 -11.68
CA VAL A 301 -9.91 15.57 -12.98
C VAL A 301 -9.32 14.28 -13.55
N GLU A 302 -8.65 13.47 -12.73
CA GLU A 302 -8.00 12.23 -13.16
C GLU A 302 -9.03 11.18 -13.60
N VAL A 303 -10.16 11.09 -12.88
CA VAL A 303 -11.29 10.21 -13.23
C VAL A 303 -11.98 10.66 -14.52
N GLU A 304 -12.17 11.98 -14.72
CA GLU A 304 -12.68 12.53 -15.98
C GLU A 304 -11.81 12.12 -17.17
N GLN A 305 -10.50 12.29 -17.01
CA GLN A 305 -9.51 12.01 -18.05
C GLN A 305 -9.38 10.52 -18.38
N SER A 306 -9.40 9.68 -17.35
CA SER A 306 -8.99 8.28 -17.49
C SER A 306 -10.13 7.37 -17.90
N VAL A 307 -11.35 7.62 -17.39
CA VAL A 307 -12.43 6.62 -17.48
C VAL A 307 -13.81 7.17 -17.79
N LEU A 308 -14.19 8.38 -17.35
CA LEU A 308 -15.55 8.90 -17.62
C LEU A 308 -15.87 8.96 -19.11
N GLY A 309 -14.94 9.47 -19.91
CA GLY A 309 -15.18 9.59 -21.36
C GLY A 309 -15.37 8.23 -22.05
N LYS A 310 -14.70 7.19 -21.55
CA LYS A 310 -14.84 5.81 -22.04
C LYS A 310 -16.19 5.22 -21.64
N LEU A 311 -16.59 5.38 -20.38
CA LEU A 311 -17.87 4.91 -19.85
C LEU A 311 -19.08 5.54 -20.56
N LEU A 312 -18.94 6.81 -20.97
CA LEU A 312 -20.01 7.56 -21.62
C LEU A 312 -19.97 7.52 -23.16
N GLY A 313 -18.87 7.03 -23.75
CA GLY A 313 -18.66 7.07 -25.20
C GLY A 313 -18.48 8.48 -25.79
N ILE A 314 -18.29 9.50 -24.95
CA ILE A 314 -18.12 10.90 -25.35
C ILE A 314 -16.97 11.54 -24.56
N THR A 315 -16.23 12.46 -25.19
CA THR A 315 -15.13 13.17 -24.50
C THR A 315 -15.68 14.08 -23.40
N GLN A 316 -15.13 13.96 -22.19
CA GLN A 316 -15.46 14.82 -21.05
C GLN A 316 -14.33 15.85 -20.81
N SER A 317 -14.71 17.09 -20.52
CA SER A 317 -13.76 18.16 -20.19
C SER A 317 -14.31 19.23 -19.24
N THR A 318 -15.56 19.07 -18.78
CA THR A 318 -16.26 20.07 -17.98
C THR A 318 -15.61 20.26 -16.62
N ILE A 319 -15.20 19.17 -15.96
CA ILE A 319 -14.61 19.18 -14.62
C ILE A 319 -13.22 19.81 -14.67
N ARG A 320 -12.37 19.42 -15.62
CA ARG A 320 -11.07 20.05 -15.80
C ARG A 320 -11.19 21.55 -16.06
N LYS A 321 -12.06 21.96 -17.00
CA LYS A 321 -12.29 23.37 -17.32
C LYS A 321 -12.81 24.16 -16.11
N PHE A 322 -13.64 23.53 -15.26
CA PHE A 322 -14.08 24.14 -14.01
C PHE A 322 -12.90 24.49 -13.10
N PHE A 323 -11.98 23.54 -12.88
CA PHE A 323 -10.80 23.78 -12.03
C PHE A 323 -9.79 24.76 -12.65
N GLU A 324 -9.56 24.70 -13.96
CA GLU A 324 -8.73 25.69 -14.68
C GLU A 324 -9.29 27.12 -14.51
N LYS A 325 -10.61 27.27 -14.62
CA LYS A 325 -11.30 28.54 -14.39
C LYS A 325 -11.19 29.01 -12.94
N MET A 326 -11.22 28.09 -11.98
CA MET A 326 -11.06 28.41 -10.56
C MET A 326 -9.64 28.91 -10.24
N LEU A 327 -8.62 28.30 -10.84
CA LEU A 327 -7.21 28.72 -10.66
C LEU A 327 -6.91 30.09 -11.27
N THR A 328 -7.56 30.43 -12.39
CA THR A 328 -7.37 31.70 -13.10
C THR A 328 -8.17 32.85 -12.48
N LYS A 329 -9.32 32.57 -11.87
CA LYS A 329 -10.15 33.56 -11.14
C LYS A 329 -9.63 33.77 -9.71
N LYS A 330 -8.47 34.41 -9.58
CA LYS A 330 -7.81 34.67 -8.28
C LYS A 330 -8.52 35.67 -7.35
N THR A 331 -9.70 36.22 -7.69
CA THR A 331 -10.18 37.49 -7.09
C THR A 331 -11.69 37.69 -6.97
N VAL A 332 -12.54 36.66 -6.88
CA VAL A 332 -13.97 36.90 -6.53
C VAL A 332 -14.35 36.10 -5.30
N GLU A 333 -14.77 36.82 -4.28
CA GLU A 333 -15.00 36.43 -2.88
C GLU A 333 -16.13 35.39 -2.66
N GLN A 334 -16.57 34.70 -3.71
CA GLN A 334 -17.48 33.56 -3.62
C GLN A 334 -17.02 32.45 -4.58
N LYS A 335 -16.65 31.30 -4.01
CA LYS A 335 -16.41 30.08 -4.78
C LYS A 335 -17.75 29.56 -5.28
N ASP A 336 -18.07 29.89 -6.53
CA ASP A 336 -19.27 29.41 -7.19
C ASP A 336 -19.10 27.95 -7.63
N TYR A 337 -19.61 27.03 -6.81
CA TYR A 337 -19.62 25.59 -7.09
C TYR A 337 -20.76 25.15 -8.01
N SER A 338 -21.65 26.05 -8.46
CA SER A 338 -22.85 25.71 -9.24
C SER A 338 -22.54 25.02 -10.58
N ALA A 339 -21.38 25.28 -11.17
CA ALA A 339 -20.95 24.60 -12.39
C ALA A 339 -20.61 23.13 -12.11
N LEU A 340 -19.95 22.84 -11.00
CA LEU A 340 -19.62 21.47 -10.59
C LEU A 340 -20.86 20.72 -10.09
N GLU A 341 -21.78 21.40 -9.40
CA GLU A 341 -23.07 20.82 -8.99
C GLU A 341 -23.96 20.47 -10.19
N ARG A 342 -24.03 21.33 -11.21
CA ARG A 342 -24.72 21.01 -12.47
C ARG A 342 -24.09 19.83 -13.20
N GLU A 343 -22.76 19.76 -13.22
CA GLU A 343 -22.06 18.62 -13.83
C GLU A 343 -22.34 17.33 -13.05
N HIS A 344 -22.32 17.40 -11.72
CA HIS A 344 -22.73 16.29 -10.86
C HIS A 344 -24.14 15.78 -11.22
N ASP A 345 -25.12 16.67 -11.26
CA ASP A 345 -26.50 16.32 -11.59
C ASP A 345 -26.66 15.80 -13.01
N SER A 346 -25.88 16.33 -13.97
CA SER A 346 -25.89 15.87 -15.35
C SER A 346 -25.31 14.46 -15.49
N LEU A 347 -24.19 14.17 -14.83
CA LEU A 347 -23.52 12.88 -14.90
C LEU A 347 -24.30 11.81 -14.13
N LEU A 348 -24.74 12.13 -12.92
CA LEU A 348 -25.21 11.15 -11.94
C LEU A 348 -26.73 11.17 -11.78
N GLY A 349 -27.40 12.24 -12.19
CA GLY A 349 -28.84 12.42 -12.09
C GLY A 349 -29.24 13.30 -10.92
N SER A 350 -30.49 13.74 -10.95
CA SER A 350 -31.09 14.60 -9.94
C SER A 350 -32.53 14.18 -9.66
N ALA A 351 -33.26 14.95 -8.85
CA ALA A 351 -34.69 14.74 -8.67
C ALA A 351 -35.49 14.91 -9.97
N ALA A 352 -34.95 15.62 -10.96
CA ALA A 352 -35.62 15.86 -12.25
C ALA A 352 -35.47 14.70 -13.24
N GLY A 353 -34.49 13.82 -13.07
CA GLY A 353 -34.27 12.72 -14.00
C GLY A 353 -32.94 11.98 -13.84
N LYS A 354 -32.78 10.91 -14.61
CA LYS A 354 -31.54 10.11 -14.66
C LYS A 354 -30.41 10.91 -15.31
N GLY A 355 -29.20 10.75 -14.78
CA GLY A 355 -27.98 11.31 -15.39
C GLY A 355 -27.45 10.46 -16.54
N TYR A 356 -26.37 10.93 -17.15
CA TYR A 356 -25.72 10.25 -18.28
C TYR A 356 -25.15 8.87 -17.91
N LEU A 357 -24.55 8.70 -16.73
CA LEU A 357 -23.95 7.42 -16.32
C LEU A 357 -24.99 6.30 -16.16
N PRO A 358 -26.09 6.47 -15.39
CA PRO A 358 -27.15 5.47 -15.32
C PRO A 358 -27.76 5.09 -16.67
N VAL A 359 -27.85 6.05 -17.60
CA VAL A 359 -28.36 5.81 -18.95
C VAL A 359 -27.37 5.00 -19.77
N ALA A 360 -26.09 5.43 -19.81
CA ALA A 360 -25.05 4.78 -20.60
C ALA A 360 -24.77 3.34 -20.13
N LEU A 361 -24.78 3.11 -18.82
CA LEU A 361 -24.51 1.80 -18.21
C LEU A 361 -25.78 0.99 -17.93
N ASN A 362 -26.96 1.54 -18.27
CA ASN A 362 -28.28 0.93 -18.10
C ASN A 362 -28.51 0.38 -16.67
N PHE A 363 -28.38 1.25 -15.67
CA PHE A 363 -28.71 0.96 -14.28
C PHE A 363 -29.67 2.00 -13.66
N ASP A 364 -30.20 1.68 -12.48
CA ASP A 364 -30.89 2.61 -11.59
C ASP A 364 -30.27 2.59 -10.18
N TYR A 365 -30.55 3.60 -9.37
CA TYR A 365 -30.04 3.69 -8.00
C TYR A 365 -30.92 2.94 -6.98
N GLY A 366 -31.76 2.03 -7.43
CA GLY A 366 -32.76 1.33 -6.62
C GLY A 366 -34.08 2.11 -6.55
N LYS A 367 -34.79 1.92 -5.44
CA LYS A 367 -36.10 2.52 -5.21
C LYS A 367 -36.10 3.39 -3.95
N ASN A 368 -36.91 4.42 -3.97
CA ASN A 368 -37.25 5.22 -2.80
C ASN A 368 -38.19 4.43 -1.86
N PRO A 369 -38.38 4.86 -0.60
CA PRO A 369 -39.31 4.21 0.34
C PRO A 369 -40.75 4.12 -0.16
N ASP A 370 -41.16 5.03 -1.06
CA ASP A 370 -42.46 5.05 -1.72
C ASP A 370 -42.54 4.13 -2.97
N ASN A 371 -41.53 3.28 -3.17
CA ASN A 371 -41.39 2.34 -4.30
C ASN A 371 -41.19 3.01 -5.67
N THR A 372 -40.98 4.33 -5.72
CA THR A 372 -40.60 5.04 -6.96
C THR A 372 -39.13 4.80 -7.31
N ALA A 373 -38.79 4.85 -8.59
CA ALA A 373 -37.41 4.65 -9.05
C ALA A 373 -36.51 5.80 -8.61
N LYS A 374 -35.37 5.48 -8.00
CA LYS A 374 -34.38 6.46 -7.59
C LYS A 374 -33.52 6.88 -8.79
N THR A 375 -33.56 8.17 -9.12
CA THR A 375 -32.92 8.74 -10.32
C THR A 375 -31.53 9.32 -10.07
N SER A 376 -31.10 9.40 -8.81
CA SER A 376 -29.83 10.00 -8.37
C SER A 376 -29.17 9.15 -7.26
N PRO A 377 -27.85 9.27 -7.05
CA PRO A 377 -27.17 8.60 -5.96
C PRO A 377 -27.66 9.11 -4.59
N LYS A 378 -27.32 8.40 -3.50
CA LYS A 378 -27.54 8.92 -2.15
C LYS A 378 -26.72 10.21 -1.97
N LYS A 379 -27.34 11.24 -1.40
CA LYS A 379 -26.66 12.51 -1.09
C LYS A 379 -25.79 12.36 0.16
N LEU A 380 -24.63 13.00 0.13
CA LEU A 380 -23.76 13.13 1.29
C LEU A 380 -24.43 14.04 2.32
N GLY A 381 -24.45 13.63 3.59
CA GLY A 381 -24.95 14.46 4.68
C GLY A 381 -24.11 15.74 4.87
N PRO A 382 -24.62 16.74 5.60
CA PRO A 382 -23.85 17.95 5.89
C PRO A 382 -22.55 17.60 6.64
N PRO A 383 -21.47 18.40 6.47
CA PRO A 383 -20.23 18.17 7.19
C PRO A 383 -20.43 18.29 8.71
N PRO A 384 -19.65 17.56 9.52
CA PRO A 384 -19.68 17.72 10.97
C PRO A 384 -19.33 19.16 11.36
N SER A 385 -20.11 19.74 12.27
CA SER A 385 -19.85 21.07 12.82
C SER A 385 -18.56 21.08 13.65
N LYS A 386 -17.70 22.10 13.48
CA LYS A 386 -16.43 22.26 14.22
C LYS A 386 -16.55 22.33 15.76
N GLN A 387 -17.74 22.31 16.34
CA GLN A 387 -17.97 22.54 17.77
C GLN A 387 -17.73 21.31 18.68
N GLY A 388 -17.39 20.14 18.16
CA GLY A 388 -17.22 18.92 18.97
C GLY A 388 -15.81 18.65 19.52
N GLU A 389 -14.76 19.31 19.03
CA GLU A 389 -13.38 19.02 19.47
C GLU A 389 -12.98 19.76 20.76
N GLY A 390 -13.77 20.73 21.22
CA GLY A 390 -13.50 21.49 22.45
C GLY A 390 -14.02 20.87 23.74
N GLU A 391 -15.03 19.99 23.66
CA GLU A 391 -15.71 19.49 24.87
C GLU A 391 -15.12 18.15 25.38
N ALA A 392 -14.42 17.39 24.53
CA ALA A 392 -13.68 16.20 24.95
C ALA A 392 -12.38 16.53 25.70
N ALA A 393 -11.74 17.68 25.43
CA ALA A 393 -10.53 18.12 26.12
C ALA A 393 -10.80 18.74 27.52
N ALA A 394 -12.02 19.20 27.77
CA ALA A 394 -12.42 19.73 29.08
C ALA A 394 -12.82 18.63 30.08
N ALA A 395 -13.16 17.42 29.60
CA ALA A 395 -13.55 16.31 30.46
C ALA A 395 -12.35 15.58 31.11
N GLU A 396 -11.12 15.72 30.58
CA GLU A 396 -9.92 15.08 31.14
C GLU A 396 -9.11 15.98 32.10
N THR A 397 -9.48 17.25 32.26
CA THR A 397 -8.76 18.19 33.17
C THR A 397 -9.50 18.51 34.47
N GLY A 398 -10.71 17.96 34.68
CA GLY A 398 -11.56 18.27 35.84
C GLY A 398 -11.50 17.30 37.03
N ALA A 399 -10.67 16.25 37.00
CA ALA A 399 -10.68 15.19 38.03
C ALA A 399 -9.49 15.22 39.00
N ALA A 400 -8.83 16.37 39.17
CA ALA A 400 -7.70 16.51 40.09
C ALA A 400 -7.82 17.73 41.00
N GLU A 401 -8.95 17.88 41.70
CA GLU A 401 -9.04 18.76 42.87
C GLU A 401 -10.29 18.39 43.69
N THR A 402 -10.15 17.45 44.63
CA THR A 402 -10.80 17.45 45.97
C THR A 402 -10.58 16.12 46.70
N SER A 403 -9.55 16.04 47.54
CA SER A 403 -9.48 15.31 48.82
C SER A 403 -8.02 15.35 49.31
N GLY A 404 -7.69 15.86 50.50
CA GLY A 404 -8.45 15.89 51.74
C GLY A 404 -8.09 14.66 52.56
#